data_AF-A0AAE9JHZ8-F1
#
_entry.id   AF-A0AAE9JHZ8-F1
#
_cell.length_a   1.000
_cell.length_b   1.000
_cell.length_c   1.000
_cell.angle_alpha   90.00
_cell.angle_beta   90.00
_cell.angle_gamma   90.00
#
_symmetry.space_group_name_H-M   'P 1'
#
loop_
_entity.id
_entity.type
_entity.pdbx_description
1 polymer ?
#
loop_
_entity_poly.entity_id
_entity_poly.type
_entity_poly.pdbx_seq_one_letter_code
_entity_poly.pdbx_strand_id
1 'polypeptide(L)'
;MMISYICTKPIPNIDELDELYTHSDCMCTSNKTGKSYNFCFPDPHKPGTYGVKFNCSFVDTMKDLKLIGDADNLISLSDSIKNEDDVVFVSAASEDHLDDAMKSLASIREYYLYNKYVLFGLNISLKGIDLLPTDPNFEFRQFNATPYPEYVTNWKRYHFKGLVMAKAMRDFPIIWWIDAHSVMVDSDVIGRTFKEVSDYRLSNGYSPQCLVS
;
A
#
# COMPACT_ATOMS: atom_id res chain seq x y z
N MET A 1 10.97 -12.10 -4.91
CA MET A 1 10.14 -11.12 -5.61
C MET A 1 8.90 -11.83 -6.13
N MET A 2 7.76 -11.72 -5.44
CA MET A 2 6.51 -12.31 -5.90
C MET A 2 5.73 -11.23 -6.64
N ILE A 3 5.88 -11.18 -7.96
CA ILE A 3 4.99 -10.41 -8.82
C ILE A 3 3.67 -11.19 -8.84
N SER A 4 2.67 -10.70 -8.12
CA SER A 4 1.32 -11.24 -8.21
C SER A 4 0.67 -10.65 -9.46
N TYR A 5 0.46 -11.48 -10.48
CA TYR A 5 -0.33 -11.13 -11.65
C TYR A 5 -1.81 -11.19 -11.27
N ILE A 6 -2.41 -10.04 -10.99
CA ILE A 6 -3.87 -9.93 -10.87
C ILE A 6 -4.39 -9.64 -12.28
N CYS A 7 -4.90 -10.66 -12.95
CA CYS A 7 -5.55 -10.54 -14.26
C CYS A 7 -6.90 -9.83 -14.07
N THR A 8 -7.05 -8.61 -14.55
CA THR A 8 -8.35 -7.91 -14.59
C THR A 8 -8.69 -7.52 -16.02
N LYS A 9 -9.94 -7.75 -16.43
CA LYS A 9 -10.48 -7.29 -17.71
C LYS A 9 -10.41 -5.76 -17.84
N PRO A 10 -10.46 -5.21 -19.08
CA PRO A 10 -10.66 -3.78 -19.27
C PRO A 10 -11.90 -3.32 -18.50
N ILE A 11 -11.76 -2.14 -17.89
CA ILE A 11 -12.82 -1.47 -17.13
C ILE A 11 -14.04 -1.33 -18.06
N PRO A 12 -15.23 -1.87 -17.71
CA PRO A 12 -16.44 -1.68 -18.51
C PRO A 12 -16.77 -0.19 -18.66
N ASN A 13 -17.57 0.15 -19.67
CA ASN A 13 -17.91 1.54 -19.96
C ASN A 13 -18.57 2.20 -18.72
N ILE A 14 -18.40 3.52 -18.53
CA ILE A 14 -18.86 4.24 -17.32
C ILE A 14 -20.34 3.99 -17.04
N ASP A 15 -21.17 3.88 -18.08
CA ASP A 15 -22.60 3.61 -17.95
C ASP A 15 -22.92 2.16 -17.52
N GLU A 16 -22.06 1.18 -17.85
CA GLU A 16 -22.19 -0.22 -17.38
C GLU A 16 -21.65 -0.39 -15.95
N LEU A 17 -20.75 0.50 -15.50
CA LEU A 17 -20.28 0.55 -14.12
C LEU A 17 -21.42 1.03 -13.20
N ASP A 18 -22.23 2.01 -13.56
CA ASP A 18 -23.29 2.48 -12.66
C ASP A 18 -24.38 1.43 -12.37
N GLU A 19 -24.72 0.56 -13.32
CA GLU A 19 -25.65 -0.57 -13.10
C GLU A 19 -25.02 -1.76 -12.34
N LEU A 20 -23.68 -1.86 -12.30
CA LEU A 20 -22.92 -2.89 -11.58
C LEU A 20 -22.75 -2.59 -10.07
N TYR A 21 -23.18 -1.41 -9.60
CA TYR A 21 -22.69 -0.84 -8.33
C TYR A 21 -23.73 -0.64 -7.23
N THR A 22 -25.00 -1.00 -7.42
CA THR A 22 -26.06 -0.63 -6.47
C THR A 22 -26.99 -1.77 -6.07
N HIS A 23 -26.44 -2.83 -5.46
CA HIS A 23 -27.28 -3.72 -4.65
C HIS A 23 -27.43 -3.11 -3.25
N SER A 24 -28.66 -2.88 -2.77
CA SER A 24 -28.92 -2.23 -1.48
C SER A 24 -28.19 -2.92 -0.32
N ASP A 25 -28.12 -4.25 -0.36
CA ASP A 25 -27.44 -5.06 0.65
C ASP A 25 -25.92 -4.85 0.66
N CYS A 26 -25.32 -4.32 -0.40
CA CYS A 26 -23.89 -4.05 -0.46
C CYS A 26 -23.48 -2.72 0.17
N MET A 27 -24.44 -1.87 0.50
CA MET A 27 -24.15 -0.54 1.03
C MET A 27 -23.78 -0.60 2.52
N CYS A 28 -22.75 0.16 2.88
CA CYS A 28 -22.37 0.44 4.26
C CYS A 28 -22.34 1.95 4.47
N THR A 29 -22.98 2.44 5.53
CA THR A 29 -23.08 3.88 5.83
C THR A 29 -22.12 4.23 6.96
N SER A 30 -21.36 5.31 6.79
CA SER A 30 -20.53 5.85 7.86
C SER A 30 -21.42 6.48 8.94
N ASN A 31 -21.29 6.04 10.18
CA ASN A 31 -21.99 6.66 11.31
C ASN A 31 -21.51 8.10 11.55
N LYS A 32 -20.26 8.42 11.19
CA LYS A 32 -19.67 9.76 11.36
C LYS A 32 -20.21 10.76 10.34
N THR A 33 -20.37 10.36 9.07
CA THR A 33 -20.68 11.31 7.98
C THR A 33 -21.96 11.04 7.22
N GLY A 34 -22.66 9.94 7.48
CA GLY A 34 -23.88 9.56 6.76
C GLY A 34 -23.69 9.21 5.28
N LYS A 35 -22.45 9.23 4.77
CA LYS A 35 -22.10 8.80 3.40
C LYS A 35 -22.15 7.28 3.31
N SER A 36 -22.69 6.77 2.21
CA SER A 36 -22.80 5.33 1.92
C SER A 36 -21.78 4.89 0.88
N TYR A 37 -21.20 3.71 1.09
CA TYR A 37 -20.16 3.12 0.24
C TYR A 37 -20.51 1.67 -0.09
N ASN A 38 -20.19 1.22 -1.31
CA ASN A 38 -20.36 -0.18 -1.71
C ASN A 38 -19.19 -1.02 -1.13
N PHE A 39 -19.53 -2.03 -0.34
CA PHE A 39 -18.60 -2.93 0.35
C PHE A 39 -18.57 -4.35 -0.23
N CYS A 40 -19.26 -4.57 -1.35
CA CYS A 40 -19.18 -5.78 -2.12
C CYS A 40 -18.11 -5.65 -3.20
N PHE A 41 -17.34 -6.71 -3.41
CA PHE A 41 -16.42 -6.78 -4.55
C PHE A 41 -17.16 -7.41 -5.75
N PRO A 42 -17.40 -6.69 -6.85
CA PRO A 42 -18.06 -7.26 -8.02
C PRO A 42 -17.15 -8.30 -8.69
N ASP A 43 -17.73 -9.38 -9.20
CA ASP A 43 -17.01 -10.33 -10.05
C ASP A 43 -16.80 -9.69 -11.43
N PRO A 44 -15.55 -9.41 -11.85
CA PRO A 44 -15.27 -8.77 -13.14
C PRO A 44 -15.62 -9.65 -14.34
N HIS A 45 -15.85 -10.96 -14.14
CA HIS A 45 -16.23 -11.90 -15.18
C HIS A 45 -17.74 -12.15 -15.25
N LYS A 46 -18.48 -11.82 -14.19
CA LYS A 46 -19.92 -12.09 -14.06
C LYS A 46 -20.64 -10.88 -13.43
N PRO A 47 -21.07 -9.91 -14.25
CA PRO A 47 -21.86 -8.77 -13.79
C PRO A 47 -23.04 -9.19 -12.91
N GLY A 48 -23.29 -8.46 -11.84
CA GLY A 48 -24.34 -8.76 -10.86
C GLY A 48 -24.00 -9.87 -9.87
N THR A 49 -22.84 -10.53 -10.00
CA THR A 49 -22.32 -11.43 -8.96
C THR A 49 -21.33 -10.67 -8.08
N TYR A 50 -21.45 -10.84 -6.76
CA TYR A 50 -20.60 -10.16 -5.80
C TYR A 50 -19.94 -11.18 -4.87
N GLY A 51 -18.73 -10.85 -4.43
CA GLY A 51 -18.06 -11.52 -3.33
C GLY A 51 -18.78 -11.27 -2.00
N VAL A 52 -18.25 -11.89 -0.94
CA VAL A 52 -18.75 -11.68 0.42
C VAL A 52 -18.64 -10.20 0.78
N LYS A 53 -19.77 -9.60 1.19
CA LYS A 53 -19.82 -8.21 1.64
C LYS A 53 -18.82 -7.99 2.78
N PHE A 54 -17.97 -6.98 2.65
CA PHE A 54 -17.07 -6.59 3.72
C PHE A 54 -17.85 -6.02 4.91
N ASN A 55 -17.35 -6.22 6.12
CA ASN A 55 -18.07 -5.84 7.33
C ASN A 55 -18.19 -4.31 7.46
N CYS A 56 -19.42 -3.80 7.52
CA CYS A 56 -19.70 -2.36 7.59
C CYS A 56 -19.13 -1.66 8.83
N SER A 57 -18.80 -2.41 9.90
CA SER A 57 -18.14 -1.83 11.08
C SER A 57 -16.77 -1.20 10.76
N PHE A 58 -16.17 -1.53 9.61
CA PHE A 58 -14.89 -0.98 9.17
C PHE A 58 -14.99 0.24 8.24
N VAL A 59 -16.20 0.77 7.96
CA VAL A 59 -16.36 1.96 7.10
C VAL A 59 -15.47 3.11 7.54
N ASP A 60 -15.53 3.47 8.82
CA ASP A 60 -14.76 4.61 9.31
C ASP A 60 -13.26 4.32 9.26
N THR A 61 -12.83 3.09 9.55
CA THR A 61 -11.43 2.68 9.42
C THR A 61 -10.91 2.79 7.98
N MET A 62 -11.69 2.31 7.00
CA MET A 62 -11.31 2.40 5.58
C MET A 62 -11.25 3.84 5.10
N LYS A 63 -12.15 4.70 5.59
CA LYS A 63 -12.14 6.13 5.31
C LYS A 63 -10.94 6.85 5.95
N ASP A 64 -10.61 6.53 7.19
CA ASP A 64 -9.46 7.10 7.91
C ASP A 64 -8.12 6.69 7.24
N LEU A 65 -8.12 5.54 6.55
CA LEU A 65 -7.03 5.07 5.69
C LEU A 65 -7.09 5.63 4.25
N LYS A 66 -8.10 6.44 3.91
CA LYS A 66 -8.39 6.94 2.55
C LYS A 66 -8.48 5.84 1.48
N LEU A 67 -8.98 4.66 1.85
CA LEU A 67 -9.22 3.55 0.91
C LEU A 67 -10.60 3.65 0.23
N ILE A 68 -11.48 4.48 0.77
CA ILE A 68 -12.82 4.75 0.24
C ILE A 68 -13.13 6.25 0.32
N GLY A 69 -13.99 6.73 -0.57
CA GLY A 69 -14.36 8.15 -0.67
C GLY A 69 -13.47 8.94 -1.62
N ASP A 70 -13.54 10.26 -1.48
CA ASP A 70 -12.87 11.19 -2.39
C ASP A 70 -11.36 11.07 -2.22
N ALA A 71 -10.68 10.74 -3.32
CA ALA A 71 -9.29 10.36 -3.33
C ALA A 71 -8.41 11.58 -3.63
N ASP A 72 -8.43 12.54 -2.71
CA ASP A 72 -7.78 13.87 -2.87
C ASP A 72 -6.26 13.80 -3.11
N ASN A 73 -5.63 12.65 -2.83
CA ASN A 73 -4.19 12.43 -2.90
C ASN A 73 -3.75 11.47 -4.02
N LEU A 74 -4.64 11.08 -4.96
CA LEU A 74 -4.23 10.18 -6.04
C LEU A 74 -3.33 10.91 -7.04
N ILE A 75 -2.05 10.55 -7.02
CA ILE A 75 -1.11 10.88 -8.09
C ILE A 75 -1.32 9.91 -9.26
N SER A 76 -1.24 10.42 -10.50
CA SER A 76 -1.30 9.55 -11.67
C SER A 76 -0.03 8.68 -11.75
N LEU A 77 -0.11 7.50 -12.38
CA LEU A 77 1.06 6.64 -12.55
C LEU A 77 2.18 7.34 -13.35
N SER A 78 1.81 8.19 -14.32
CA SER A 78 2.77 8.96 -15.09
C SER A 78 3.42 10.06 -14.26
N ASP A 79 2.72 10.66 -13.31
CA ASP A 79 3.28 11.63 -12.37
C ASP A 79 4.16 10.94 -11.31
N SER A 80 3.81 9.73 -10.87
CA SER A 80 4.53 9.00 -9.82
C SER A 80 5.91 8.49 -10.22
N ILE A 81 6.23 8.43 -11.52
CA ILE A 81 7.49 7.89 -12.03
C ILE A 81 8.43 8.97 -12.59
N LYS A 82 8.17 10.25 -12.30
CA LYS A 82 8.97 11.37 -12.82
C LYS A 82 10.22 11.68 -12.00
N ASN A 83 10.19 11.36 -10.71
CA ASN A 83 11.24 11.75 -9.79
C ASN A 83 11.53 10.65 -8.77
N GLU A 84 12.74 10.12 -8.82
CA GLU A 84 13.21 9.07 -7.91
C GLU A 84 13.44 9.61 -6.49
N ASP A 85 13.74 10.91 -6.35
CA ASP A 85 13.98 11.54 -5.06
C ASP A 85 12.70 11.64 -4.21
N ASP A 86 11.53 11.60 -4.85
CA ASP A 86 10.23 11.64 -4.18
C ASP A 86 9.82 10.26 -3.61
N VAL A 87 10.58 9.20 -3.90
CA VAL A 87 10.31 7.86 -3.39
C VAL A 87 10.59 7.78 -1.89
N VAL A 88 9.58 7.37 -1.14
CA VAL A 88 9.70 7.08 0.30
C VAL A 88 9.86 5.58 0.49
N PHE A 89 10.99 5.16 1.05
CA PHE A 89 11.18 3.77 1.48
C PHE A 89 10.35 3.50 2.73
N VAL A 90 9.59 2.41 2.73
CA VAL A 90 8.71 2.06 3.86
C VAL A 90 9.03 0.63 4.29
N SER A 91 9.26 0.46 5.57
CA SER A 91 9.46 -0.84 6.18
C SER A 91 8.66 -0.97 7.48
N ALA A 92 8.61 -2.20 8.00
CA ALA A 92 8.05 -2.47 9.31
C ALA A 92 8.82 -3.59 9.99
N ALA A 93 9.05 -3.45 11.30
CA ALA A 93 9.79 -4.41 12.10
C ALA A 93 9.21 -4.54 13.50
N SER A 94 9.29 -5.74 14.05
CA SER A 94 9.15 -6.02 15.48
C SER A 94 10.50 -5.91 16.18
N GLU A 95 10.51 -5.90 17.51
CA GLU A 95 11.73 -5.72 18.32
C GLU A 95 12.83 -6.73 17.94
N ASP A 96 12.45 -7.99 17.72
CA ASP A 96 13.33 -9.10 17.35
C ASP A 96 13.89 -9.01 15.91
N HIS A 97 13.38 -8.07 15.11
CA HIS A 97 13.85 -7.78 13.74
C HIS A 97 14.35 -6.35 13.57
N LEU A 98 14.55 -5.61 14.66
CA LEU A 98 15.00 -4.23 14.60
C LEU A 98 16.42 -4.12 14.00
N ASP A 99 17.34 -5.00 14.40
CA ASP A 99 18.71 -5.04 13.87
C ASP A 99 18.73 -5.30 12.36
N ASP A 100 17.82 -6.15 11.86
CA ASP A 100 17.70 -6.43 10.43
C ASP A 100 17.20 -5.18 9.69
N ALA A 101 16.19 -4.49 10.25
CA ALA A 101 15.70 -3.23 9.70
C ALA A 101 16.79 -2.16 9.65
N MET A 102 17.68 -2.10 10.64
CA MET A 102 18.81 -1.16 10.64
C MET A 102 19.84 -1.49 9.57
N LYS A 103 20.11 -2.77 9.31
CA LYS A 103 20.96 -3.20 8.17
C LYS A 103 20.31 -2.87 6.83
N SER A 104 19.00 -3.08 6.72
CA SER A 104 18.21 -2.71 5.54
C SER A 104 18.31 -1.20 5.26
N LEU A 105 18.08 -0.37 6.27
CA LEU A 105 18.26 1.08 6.19
C LEU A 105 19.68 1.46 5.77
N ALA A 106 20.71 0.87 6.39
CA ALA A 106 22.10 1.15 6.05
C ALA A 106 22.38 0.86 4.56
N SER A 107 21.92 -0.28 4.04
CA SER A 107 22.07 -0.63 2.62
C SER A 107 21.33 0.33 1.68
N ILE A 108 20.17 0.87 2.10
CA ILE A 108 19.48 1.90 1.32
C ILE A 108 20.30 3.19 1.33
N ARG A 109 20.88 3.59 2.47
CA ARG A 109 21.66 4.82 2.59
C ARG A 109 22.97 4.79 1.81
N GLU A 110 23.49 3.62 1.44
CA GLU A 110 24.63 3.49 0.52
C GLU A 110 24.32 4.07 -0.88
N TYR A 111 23.06 4.02 -1.31
CA TYR A 111 22.66 4.38 -2.68
C TYR A 111 21.65 5.55 -2.75
N TYR A 112 20.76 5.64 -1.77
CA TYR A 112 19.65 6.59 -1.70
C TYR A 112 19.76 7.41 -0.41
N LEU A 113 20.77 8.28 -0.35
CA LEU A 113 21.17 9.01 0.86
C LEU A 113 20.09 9.98 1.38
N TYR A 114 19.36 10.62 0.46
CA TYR A 114 18.42 11.69 0.79
C TYR A 114 16.95 11.25 0.77
N ASN A 115 16.64 10.08 0.21
CA ASN A 115 15.28 9.57 0.20
C ASN A 115 14.78 9.33 1.62
N LYS A 116 13.51 9.66 1.85
CA LYS A 116 12.89 9.41 3.14
C LYS A 116 12.76 7.90 3.38
N TYR A 117 13.07 7.47 4.61
CA TYR A 117 12.85 6.10 5.07
C TYR A 117 11.93 6.11 6.28
N VAL A 118 10.83 5.38 6.21
CA VAL A 118 9.82 5.30 7.28
C VAL A 118 9.78 3.89 7.83
N LEU A 119 10.13 3.74 9.11
CA LEU A 119 10.03 2.47 9.84
C LEU A 119 8.78 2.45 10.70
N PHE A 120 7.87 1.52 10.42
CA PHE A 120 6.74 1.22 11.29
C PHE A 120 7.13 0.16 12.33
N GLY A 121 7.24 0.57 13.59
CA GLY A 121 7.51 -0.34 14.71
C GLY A 121 6.24 -1.11 15.10
N LEU A 122 6.27 -2.45 15.08
CA LEU A 122 5.11 -3.27 15.43
C LEU A 122 4.92 -3.41 16.95
N ASN A 123 6.03 -3.46 17.68
CA ASN A 123 6.07 -3.59 19.14
C ASN A 123 7.48 -3.22 19.68
N ILE A 124 8.08 -2.17 19.12
CA ILE A 124 9.42 -1.74 19.52
C ILE A 124 9.37 -1.15 20.93
N SER A 125 10.29 -1.60 21.79
CA SER A 125 10.43 -1.13 23.16
C SER A 125 11.03 0.27 23.19
N LEU A 126 10.89 1.01 24.30
CA LEU A 126 11.57 2.31 24.45
C LEU A 126 13.09 2.17 24.28
N LYS A 127 13.67 1.06 24.77
CA LYS A 127 15.10 0.77 24.59
C LYS A 127 15.46 0.56 23.12
N GLY A 128 14.60 -0.11 22.35
CA GLY A 128 14.78 -0.26 20.90
C GLY A 128 14.68 1.08 20.18
N ILE A 129 13.74 1.93 20.59
CA ILE A 129 13.60 3.29 20.05
C ILE A 129 14.85 4.14 20.31
N ASP A 130 15.46 4.02 21.49
CA ASP A 130 16.69 4.73 21.85
C ASP A 130 17.90 4.33 20.97
N LEU A 131 17.83 3.19 20.27
CA LEU A 131 18.88 2.70 19.36
C LEU A 131 18.67 3.16 17.90
N LEU A 132 17.55 3.83 17.60
CA LEU A 132 17.25 4.30 16.25
C LEU A 132 18.23 5.41 15.82
N PRO A 133 18.54 5.49 14.51
CA PRO A 133 19.53 6.43 14.03
C PRO A 133 19.04 7.87 14.14
N THR A 134 19.98 8.77 14.40
CA THR A 134 19.77 10.21 14.22
C THR A 134 20.01 10.57 12.76
N ASP A 135 19.03 10.28 11.90
CA ASP A 135 19.04 10.60 10.47
C ASP A 135 17.84 11.54 10.17
N PRO A 136 18.07 12.75 9.59
CA PRO A 136 16.99 13.68 9.28
C PRO A 136 15.96 13.14 8.26
N ASN A 137 16.35 12.15 7.45
CA ASN A 137 15.50 11.51 6.46
C ASN A 137 14.92 10.18 6.97
N PHE A 138 15.17 9.82 8.23
CA PHE A 138 14.58 8.67 8.89
C PHE A 138 13.38 9.09 9.74
N GLU A 139 12.26 8.40 9.59
CA GLU A 139 11.08 8.60 10.41
C GLU A 139 10.64 7.28 11.06
N PHE A 140 10.53 7.28 12.38
CA PHE A 140 9.97 6.16 13.13
C PHE A 140 8.51 6.41 13.48
N ARG A 141 7.68 5.38 13.33
CA ARG A 141 6.26 5.39 13.72
C ARG A 141 5.90 4.10 14.45
N GLN A 142 5.47 4.21 15.71
CA GLN A 142 4.87 3.05 16.37
C GLN A 142 3.52 2.72 15.73
N PHE A 143 3.35 1.49 15.25
CA PHE A 143 2.12 1.03 14.62
C PHE A 143 1.05 0.75 15.67
N ASN A 144 0.07 1.65 15.77
CA ASN A 144 -1.11 1.42 16.59
C ASN A 144 -2.06 0.42 15.90
N ALA A 145 -2.14 -0.79 16.47
CA ALA A 145 -3.02 -1.85 16.00
C ALA A 145 -4.35 -1.97 16.76
N THR A 146 -4.54 -1.21 17.85
CA THR A 146 -5.76 -1.23 18.68
C THR A 146 -7.07 -1.06 17.88
N PRO A 147 -7.13 -0.25 16.80
CA PRO A 147 -8.36 -0.11 16.01
C PRO A 147 -8.72 -1.33 15.15
N TYR A 148 -7.84 -2.34 15.05
CA TYR A 148 -8.02 -3.49 14.18
C TYR A 148 -8.33 -4.76 14.97
N PRO A 149 -8.86 -5.80 14.31
CA PRO A 149 -9.10 -7.09 14.96
C PRO A 149 -7.82 -7.67 15.58
N GLU A 150 -7.98 -8.39 16.69
CA GLU A 150 -6.88 -8.96 17.49
C GLU A 150 -5.89 -9.78 16.65
N TYR A 151 -6.33 -10.48 15.61
CA TYR A 151 -5.43 -11.26 14.77
C TYR A 151 -4.35 -10.42 14.06
N VAL A 152 -4.54 -9.09 13.93
CA VAL A 152 -3.56 -8.19 13.31
C VAL A 152 -2.29 -8.11 14.14
N THR A 153 -2.36 -8.21 15.47
CA THR A 153 -1.18 -8.17 16.36
C THR A 153 -0.37 -9.46 16.34
N ASN A 154 -0.81 -10.48 15.60
CA ASN A 154 0.01 -11.64 15.29
C ASN A 154 0.97 -11.31 14.12
N TRP A 155 2.08 -10.65 14.45
CA TRP A 155 3.05 -10.16 13.47
C TRP A 155 3.62 -11.25 12.57
N LYS A 156 3.73 -12.49 13.07
CA LYS A 156 4.22 -13.66 12.30
C LYS A 156 3.30 -14.06 11.13
N ARG A 157 2.05 -13.60 11.14
CA ARG A 157 1.09 -13.85 10.05
C ARG A 157 1.02 -12.71 9.02
N TYR A 158 1.83 -11.67 9.19
CA TYR A 158 1.98 -10.57 8.23
C TYR A 158 0.69 -9.78 7.88
N HIS A 159 -0.40 -9.97 8.63
CA HIS A 159 -1.67 -9.26 8.42
C HIS A 159 -1.54 -7.73 8.51
N PHE A 160 -0.54 -7.24 9.23
CA PHE A 160 -0.24 -5.83 9.37
C PHE A 160 0.25 -5.18 8.06
N LYS A 161 0.85 -5.93 7.13
CA LYS A 161 1.54 -5.34 5.96
C LYS A 161 0.60 -4.47 5.12
N GLY A 162 -0.59 -4.98 4.82
CA GLY A 162 -1.61 -4.23 4.08
C GLY A 162 -2.05 -2.94 4.80
N LEU A 163 -2.12 -2.97 6.14
CA LEU A 163 -2.52 -1.82 6.93
C LEU A 163 -1.40 -0.76 7.03
N VAL A 164 -0.15 -1.19 7.18
CA VAL A 164 1.01 -0.29 7.13
C VAL A 164 1.11 0.35 5.75
N MET A 165 0.97 -0.45 4.69
CA MET A 165 1.00 0.05 3.31
C MET A 165 -0.13 1.04 3.06
N ALA A 166 -1.36 0.77 3.49
CA ALA A 166 -2.46 1.72 3.40
C ALA A 166 -2.17 3.04 4.15
N LYS A 167 -1.61 2.98 5.36
CA LYS A 167 -1.19 4.18 6.10
C LYS A 167 -0.10 4.96 5.37
N ALA A 168 0.87 4.26 4.79
CA ALA A 168 1.96 4.90 4.06
C ALA A 168 1.46 5.55 2.76
N MET A 169 0.63 4.86 1.97
CA MET A 169 0.04 5.39 0.74
C MET A 169 -0.91 6.57 0.98
N ARG A 170 -1.54 6.64 2.16
CA ARG A 170 -2.34 7.80 2.57
C ARG A 170 -1.48 9.06 2.73
N ASP A 171 -0.28 8.89 3.27
CA ASP A 171 0.60 9.98 3.70
C ASP A 171 1.65 10.36 2.65
N PHE A 172 2.02 9.41 1.78
CA PHE A 172 3.07 9.57 0.78
C PHE A 172 2.57 9.18 -0.61
N PRO A 173 2.85 10.00 -1.64
CA PRO A 173 2.36 9.74 -3.00
C PRO A 173 3.06 8.55 -3.67
N ILE A 174 4.34 8.32 -3.33
CA ILE A 174 5.17 7.28 -3.95
C ILE A 174 5.91 6.55 -2.83
N ILE A 175 5.64 5.26 -2.69
CA ILE A 175 6.28 4.42 -1.68
C ILE A 175 7.03 3.26 -2.32
N TRP A 176 8.15 2.89 -1.71
CA TRP A 176 8.86 1.66 -2.00
C TRP A 176 8.85 0.77 -0.77
N TRP A 177 8.02 -0.27 -0.76
CA TRP A 177 7.99 -1.22 0.34
C TRP A 177 9.26 -2.08 0.35
N ILE A 178 9.94 -2.14 1.49
CA ILE A 178 11.07 -3.04 1.72
C ILE A 178 10.84 -3.83 3.01
N ASP A 179 10.94 -5.16 2.93
CA ASP A 179 10.88 -6.00 4.12
C ASP A 179 12.13 -5.77 4.98
N ALA A 180 11.98 -5.78 6.32
CA ALA A 180 13.08 -5.48 7.25
C ALA A 180 14.34 -6.34 7.05
N HIS A 181 14.20 -7.57 6.56
CA HIS A 181 15.30 -8.49 6.27
C HIS A 181 15.84 -8.39 4.83
N SER A 182 15.40 -7.41 4.05
CA SER A 182 15.87 -7.16 2.68
C SER A 182 16.91 -6.05 2.66
N VAL A 183 17.94 -6.20 1.84
CA VAL A 183 18.98 -5.19 1.62
C VAL A 183 18.98 -4.73 0.17
N MET A 184 19.31 -3.46 -0.04
CA MET A 184 19.57 -2.90 -1.37
C MET A 184 20.98 -3.29 -1.81
N VAL A 185 21.14 -3.71 -3.07
CA VAL A 185 22.44 -4.18 -3.61
C VAL A 185 22.84 -3.47 -4.90
N ASP A 186 22.03 -2.52 -5.37
CA ASP A 186 22.22 -1.80 -6.62
C ASP A 186 21.67 -0.37 -6.50
N SER A 187 22.37 0.59 -7.11
CA SER A 187 22.06 2.02 -7.02
C SER A 187 20.95 2.48 -7.96
N ASP A 188 20.59 1.71 -8.98
CA ASP A 188 19.65 2.12 -10.03
C ASP A 188 18.43 1.19 -10.10
N VAL A 189 17.91 0.79 -8.93
CA VAL A 189 16.72 -0.06 -8.84
C VAL A 189 15.46 0.76 -9.12
N ILE A 190 15.36 1.98 -8.59
CA ILE A 190 14.21 2.85 -8.81
C ILE A 190 14.16 3.29 -10.27
N GLY A 191 15.24 3.88 -10.80
CA GLY A 191 15.31 4.35 -12.19
C GLY A 191 15.01 3.28 -13.23
N ARG A 192 15.60 2.08 -13.11
CA ARG A 192 15.23 0.96 -13.99
C ARG A 192 13.77 0.56 -13.86
N THR A 193 13.21 0.54 -12.65
CA THR A 193 11.80 0.22 -12.43
C THR A 193 10.88 1.28 -13.05
N PHE A 194 11.19 2.56 -12.87
CA PHE A 194 10.43 3.66 -13.44
C PHE A 194 10.49 3.65 -14.97
N LYS A 195 11.66 3.36 -15.54
CA LYS A 195 11.83 3.17 -16.98
C LYS A 195 10.98 1.99 -17.49
N GLU A 196 10.99 0.85 -16.82
CA GLU A 196 10.16 -0.31 -17.19
C GLU A 196 8.66 0.03 -17.14
N VAL A 197 8.22 0.71 -16.07
CA VAL A 197 6.82 1.15 -15.94
C VAL A 197 6.46 2.12 -17.07
N SER A 198 7.33 3.07 -17.39
CA SER A 198 7.13 4.00 -18.50
C SER A 198 7.02 3.28 -19.85
N ASP A 199 7.97 2.40 -20.15
CA ASP A 199 8.07 1.72 -21.45
C ASP A 199 6.91 0.73 -21.66
N TYR A 200 6.50 0.03 -20.61
CA TYR A 200 5.58 -1.11 -20.73
C TYR A 200 4.19 -0.88 -20.15
N ARG A 201 4.02 -0.07 -19.11
CA ARG A 201 2.70 0.12 -18.45
C ARG A 201 1.98 1.39 -18.88
N LEU A 202 2.72 2.39 -19.35
CA LEU A 202 2.15 3.63 -19.88
C LEU A 202 2.04 3.63 -21.41
N SER A 203 2.60 2.64 -22.10
CA SER A 203 2.45 2.53 -23.55
C SER A 203 1.03 2.10 -23.92
N ASN A 204 0.52 2.61 -25.04
CA ASN A 204 -0.83 2.32 -25.56
C ASN A 204 -1.09 0.82 -25.85
N GLY A 205 -0.05 -0.02 -25.78
CA GLY A 205 -0.13 -1.47 -25.90
C GLY A 205 -0.31 -2.21 -24.58
N TYR A 206 -0.23 -1.52 -23.42
CA TYR A 206 -0.59 -2.09 -22.13
C TYR A 206 -2.10 -2.20 -22.02
N SER A 207 -2.63 -3.25 -22.62
CA SER A 207 -3.84 -3.83 -22.10
C SER A 207 -3.44 -4.72 -20.93
N PRO A 208 -4.18 -4.78 -19.80
CA PRO A 208 -4.04 -5.88 -18.84
C PRO A 208 -4.42 -7.26 -19.44
N GLN A 209 -4.40 -7.40 -20.78
CA GLN A 209 -4.64 -8.62 -21.52
C GLN A 209 -3.46 -9.56 -21.35
N CYS A 210 -3.77 -10.68 -20.70
CA CYS A 210 -3.00 -11.90 -20.66
C CYS A 210 -2.41 -12.24 -22.03
N LEU A 211 -1.09 -12.33 -22.14
CA LEU A 211 -0.48 -13.16 -23.17
C LEU A 211 -0.73 -14.62 -22.77
N VAL A 212 -1.72 -15.22 -23.43
CA VAL A 212 -1.94 -16.66 -23.42
C VAL A 212 -0.78 -17.29 -24.18
N SER A 213 0.01 -18.13 -23.50
CA SER A 213 0.79 -19.18 -24.15
C SER A 213 0.08 -20.51 -23.99
#